data_AF-A0A059XCX1-F1
#
_entry.id   AF-A0A059XCX1-F1
#
_cell.length_a   1.000
_cell.length_b   1.000
_cell.length_c   1.000
_cell.angle_alpha   90.00
_cell.angle_beta   90.00
_cell.angle_gamma   90.00
#
_symmetry.space_group_name_H-M   'P 1'
#
loop_
_entity.id
_entity.type
_entity.pdbx_description
1 polymer ?
#
loop_
_entity_poly.entity_id
_entity_poly.type
_entity_poly.pdbx_seq_one_letter_code
_entity_poly.pdbx_strand_id
1 'polypeptide(L)'
;AHAVAYLNSDTNGRGYLNADGSHSLEKFINGVAMDVEDPESKVSSWRRAQAAQILNGSPDERRDAREREDLRIGALGSGSDYSSFIDHLGVASLNLGYGGEDDGGIYHSIYDDFYWFMNFSDSSFVYGRALSQAMGIAVLRLANADILPFAFTNLAETIQTYVKDLQTLRDRRAEQIVERNRQIDDGLYRLTSDPRDPVTAPQHRQTAPQLNFAPLLNALDSLTHSAARYEKAYNKAMSDGRAANARAINERLVQAERALTSTEGLKNRPWYVHMLYAPGFYTGYGVKTIPGVREAIEQGQWQDVDREIARAAAAVEREATLVSGLAAMLTGG
;
A
#
# COMPACT_ATOMS: atom_id res chain seq x y z
N ALA A 1 21.07 0.69 -10.10
CA ALA A 1 19.88 -0.15 -10.38
C ALA A 1 19.13 0.44 -11.57
N HIS A 2 18.62 -0.38 -12.49
CA HIS A 2 18.07 0.09 -13.78
C HIS A 2 16.54 -0.04 -13.91
N ALA A 3 15.89 -0.90 -13.11
CA ALA A 3 14.45 -1.10 -13.19
C ALA A 3 13.70 0.12 -12.61
N VAL A 4 12.86 0.74 -13.44
CA VAL A 4 12.02 1.89 -13.12
C VAL A 4 10.85 1.47 -12.25
N ALA A 5 10.02 0.57 -12.76
CA ALA A 5 8.87 0.02 -12.08
C ALA A 5 8.60 -1.42 -12.56
N TYR A 6 7.89 -2.18 -11.76
CA TYR A 6 7.37 -3.50 -12.11
C TYR A 6 5.84 -3.45 -12.15
N LEU A 7 5.24 -3.84 -13.28
CA LEU A 7 3.80 -3.88 -13.45
C LEU A 7 3.34 -5.34 -13.51
N ASN A 8 2.47 -5.72 -12.57
CA ASN A 8 1.95 -7.07 -12.41
C ASN A 8 0.47 -7.12 -12.78
N SER A 9 0.07 -8.21 -13.42
CA SER A 9 -1.32 -8.63 -13.47
C SER A 9 -1.35 -10.14 -13.46
N ASP A 10 -2.04 -10.70 -12.48
CA ASP A 10 -2.11 -12.15 -12.24
C ASP A 10 -3.49 -12.67 -12.65
N THR A 11 -4.52 -12.03 -12.11
CA THR A 11 -5.92 -12.39 -12.35
C THR A 11 -6.70 -11.22 -12.94
N ASN A 12 -7.78 -11.57 -13.63
CA ASN A 12 -8.72 -10.60 -14.17
C ASN A 12 -10.13 -11.19 -14.19
N GLY A 13 -11.10 -10.36 -13.86
CA GLY A 13 -12.51 -10.70 -13.84
C GLY A 13 -13.36 -9.53 -14.31
N ARG A 14 -14.67 -9.71 -14.21
CA ARG A 14 -15.67 -8.70 -14.55
C ARG A 14 -15.90 -7.76 -13.36
N GLY A 15 -15.95 -6.44 -13.62
CA GLY A 15 -16.32 -5.44 -12.61
C GLY A 15 -15.46 -4.19 -12.61
N TYR A 16 -14.90 -3.86 -11.44
CA TYR A 16 -14.19 -2.59 -11.19
C TYR A 16 -12.69 -2.76 -11.38
N LEU A 17 -12.00 -1.75 -11.91
CA LEU A 17 -10.53 -1.72 -11.92
C LEU A 17 -10.02 -1.56 -10.48
N ASN A 18 -9.18 -2.49 -10.04
CA ASN A 18 -8.47 -2.43 -8.77
C ASN A 18 -6.98 -2.22 -9.02
N ALA A 19 -6.34 -1.48 -8.13
CA ALA A 19 -4.90 -1.23 -8.16
C ALA A 19 -4.33 -1.29 -6.74
N ASP A 20 -3.23 -2.02 -6.59
CA ASP A 20 -2.41 -2.07 -5.39
C ASP A 20 -0.97 -1.76 -5.77
N GLY A 21 -0.21 -1.08 -4.92
CA GLY A 21 1.16 -0.72 -5.29
C GLY A 21 1.92 0.20 -4.36
N SER A 22 3.04 0.65 -4.90
CA SER A 22 3.81 1.78 -4.41
C SER A 22 2.97 3.06 -4.53
N HIS A 23 2.74 3.74 -3.41
CA HIS A 23 1.89 4.95 -3.39
C HIS A 23 2.49 6.13 -4.16
N SER A 24 3.78 6.06 -4.48
CA SER A 24 4.45 6.97 -5.42
C SER A 24 3.89 6.90 -6.85
N LEU A 25 3.17 5.83 -7.18
CA LEU A 25 2.51 5.60 -8.48
C LEU A 25 0.98 5.80 -8.43
N GLU A 26 0.41 6.20 -7.28
CA GLU A 26 -1.05 6.36 -7.11
C GLU A 26 -1.63 7.36 -8.13
N LYS A 27 -1.06 8.57 -8.22
CA LYS A 27 -1.52 9.60 -9.17
C LYS A 27 -1.40 9.13 -10.62
N PHE A 28 -0.30 8.43 -10.92
CA PHE A 28 -0.04 7.87 -12.25
C PHE A 28 -1.12 6.86 -12.66
N ILE A 29 -1.43 5.89 -11.82
CA ILE A 29 -2.40 4.84 -12.16
C ILE A 29 -3.85 5.37 -12.17
N ASN A 30 -4.16 6.34 -11.31
CA ASN A 30 -5.45 7.06 -11.39
C ASN A 30 -5.63 7.73 -12.75
N GLY A 31 -4.59 8.41 -13.25
CA GLY A 31 -4.59 8.99 -14.60
C GLY A 31 -4.79 7.94 -15.70
N VAL A 32 -4.17 6.77 -15.60
CA VAL A 32 -4.42 5.65 -16.55
C VAL A 32 -5.89 5.20 -16.47
N ALA A 33 -6.43 5.02 -15.27
CA ALA A 33 -7.80 4.58 -15.06
C ALA A 33 -8.85 5.59 -15.60
N MET A 34 -8.52 6.89 -15.61
CA MET A 34 -9.37 7.92 -16.21
C MET A 34 -9.46 7.81 -17.74
N ASP A 35 -8.42 7.30 -18.40
CA ASP A 35 -8.32 7.20 -19.86
C ASP A 35 -8.79 5.85 -20.43
N VAL A 36 -9.11 4.89 -19.57
CA VAL A 36 -9.66 3.58 -19.97
C VAL A 36 -11.17 3.61 -19.78
N GLU A 37 -11.93 3.56 -20.88
CA GLU A 37 -13.37 3.36 -20.84
C GLU A 37 -13.69 2.01 -20.21
N ASP A 38 -14.55 2.02 -19.21
CA ASP A 38 -15.12 0.81 -18.66
C ASP A 38 -16.10 0.17 -19.66
N PRO A 39 -15.96 -1.13 -19.96
CA PRO A 39 -16.63 -1.75 -21.09
C PRO A 39 -18.15 -1.88 -20.94
N GLU A 40 -18.72 -1.86 -19.73
CA GLU A 40 -20.17 -2.02 -19.53
C GLU A 40 -20.87 -0.69 -19.24
N SER A 41 -20.31 0.10 -18.31
CA SER A 41 -20.90 1.37 -17.85
C SER A 41 -20.62 2.54 -18.78
N LYS A 42 -19.65 2.42 -19.69
CA LYS A 42 -19.27 3.43 -20.69
C LYS A 42 -18.77 4.76 -20.11
N VAL A 43 -18.48 4.79 -18.81
CA VAL A 43 -17.71 5.87 -18.17
C VAL A 43 -16.24 5.44 -18.07
N SER A 44 -15.35 6.30 -17.57
CA SER A 44 -13.98 5.84 -17.29
C SER A 44 -13.96 4.79 -16.18
N SER A 45 -12.98 3.88 -16.23
CA SER A 45 -12.76 2.85 -15.21
C SER A 45 -12.58 3.48 -13.83
N TRP A 46 -11.90 4.63 -13.77
CA TRP A 46 -11.80 5.46 -12.58
C TRP A 46 -13.18 5.90 -12.05
N ARG A 47 -14.05 6.44 -12.91
CA ARG A 47 -15.36 6.94 -12.50
C ARG A 47 -16.27 5.81 -12.01
N ARG A 48 -16.20 4.62 -12.64
CA ARG A 48 -16.94 3.45 -12.17
C ARG A 48 -16.45 3.01 -10.78
N ALA A 49 -15.13 2.89 -10.58
CA ALA A 49 -14.55 2.55 -9.28
C ALA A 49 -14.92 3.58 -8.20
N GLN A 50 -14.82 4.87 -8.49
CA GLN A 50 -15.23 5.94 -7.58
C GLN A 50 -16.71 5.81 -7.17
N ALA A 51 -17.60 5.60 -8.14
CA ALA A 51 -19.03 5.45 -7.87
C ALA A 51 -19.31 4.26 -6.95
N ALA A 52 -18.65 3.12 -7.19
CA ALA A 52 -18.77 1.94 -6.34
C ALA A 52 -18.26 2.20 -4.91
N GLN A 53 -17.11 2.86 -4.77
CA GLN A 53 -16.55 3.20 -3.45
C GLN A 53 -17.45 4.17 -2.67
N ILE A 54 -18.10 5.13 -3.35
CA ILE A 54 -19.07 6.04 -2.73
C ILE A 54 -20.33 5.31 -2.22
N LEU A 55 -20.79 4.29 -2.94
CA LEU A 55 -21.98 3.52 -2.56
C LEU A 55 -21.68 2.52 -1.44
N ASN A 56 -20.58 1.79 -1.58
CA ASN A 56 -20.32 0.56 -0.83
C ASN A 56 -19.21 0.72 0.23
N GLY A 57 -18.36 1.75 0.14
CA GLY A 57 -17.24 1.95 1.05
C GLY A 57 -17.67 2.33 2.47
N SER A 58 -16.71 2.28 3.39
CA SER A 58 -16.79 2.85 4.74
C SER A 58 -16.93 4.39 4.71
N PRO A 59 -17.32 5.04 5.83
CA PRO A 59 -17.44 6.50 5.86
C PRO A 59 -16.17 7.25 5.43
N ASP A 60 -14.99 6.73 5.78
CA ASP A 60 -13.71 7.32 5.38
C ASP A 60 -13.46 7.15 3.88
N GLU A 61 -13.69 5.96 3.33
CA GLU A 61 -13.54 5.70 1.89
C GLU A 61 -14.52 6.53 1.06
N ARG A 62 -15.77 6.72 1.53
CA ARG A 62 -16.76 7.57 0.86
C ARG A 62 -16.35 9.04 0.84
N ARG A 63 -15.76 9.52 1.92
CA ARG A 63 -15.26 10.90 2.01
C ARG A 63 -14.08 11.07 1.06
N ASP A 64 -13.09 10.18 1.14
CA ASP A 64 -11.90 10.23 0.30
C ASP A 64 -12.27 10.16 -1.20
N ALA A 65 -13.18 9.27 -1.59
CA ALA A 65 -13.66 9.16 -2.97
C ALA A 65 -14.43 10.41 -3.47
N ARG A 66 -14.92 11.27 -2.58
CA ARG A 66 -15.61 12.52 -2.94
C ARG A 66 -14.70 13.74 -2.93
N GLU A 67 -13.72 13.77 -2.05
CA GLU A 67 -12.94 14.96 -1.73
C GLU A 67 -11.52 14.95 -2.33
N ARG A 68 -10.94 13.76 -2.56
CA ARG A 68 -9.61 13.63 -3.18
C ARG A 68 -9.69 13.67 -4.70
N GLU A 69 -8.62 14.16 -5.32
CA GLU A 69 -8.42 14.08 -6.77
C GLU A 69 -8.19 12.64 -7.24
N ASP A 70 -7.39 11.89 -6.47
CA ASP A 70 -7.03 10.50 -6.73
C ASP A 70 -7.77 9.54 -5.80
N LEU A 71 -8.19 8.38 -6.32
CA LEU A 71 -8.62 7.25 -5.50
C LEU A 71 -7.39 6.58 -4.89
N ARG A 72 -7.49 6.19 -3.61
CA ARG A 72 -6.43 5.44 -2.93
C ARG A 72 -6.23 4.08 -3.60
N ILE A 73 -4.97 3.71 -3.78
CA ILE A 73 -4.60 2.33 -4.12
C ILE A 73 -4.28 1.53 -2.85
N GLY A 74 -4.44 0.21 -2.89
CA GLY A 74 -4.03 -0.64 -1.77
C GLY A 74 -2.51 -0.78 -1.70
N ALA A 75 -2.00 -1.29 -0.59
CA ALA A 75 -0.58 -1.64 -0.45
C ALA A 75 -0.35 -3.10 -0.84
N LEU A 76 0.77 -3.36 -1.51
CA LEU A 76 1.16 -4.73 -1.87
C LEU A 76 1.62 -5.51 -0.64
N GLY A 77 1.05 -6.71 -0.48
CA GLY A 77 1.53 -7.71 0.46
C GLY A 77 2.33 -8.77 -0.28
N SER A 78 1.83 -9.99 -0.27
CA SER A 78 2.31 -11.05 -1.17
C SER A 78 1.14 -11.64 -1.95
N GLY A 79 1.39 -12.74 -2.66
CA GLY A 79 0.36 -13.45 -3.42
C GLY A 79 0.47 -13.31 -4.94
N SER A 80 1.51 -12.63 -5.43
CA SER A 80 1.89 -12.68 -6.85
C SER A 80 3.37 -12.31 -7.01
N ASP A 81 3.85 -12.22 -8.25
CA ASP A 81 5.27 -12.08 -8.60
C ASP A 81 5.89 -10.73 -8.20
N TYR A 82 5.07 -9.72 -7.89
CA TYR A 82 5.55 -8.40 -7.43
C TYR A 82 6.34 -8.43 -6.12
N SER A 83 6.18 -9.46 -5.27
CA SER A 83 6.83 -9.53 -3.96
C SER A 83 8.35 -9.39 -4.06
N SER A 84 8.99 -10.06 -5.03
CA SER A 84 10.45 -9.96 -5.18
C SER A 84 10.90 -8.55 -5.58
N PHE A 85 10.08 -7.84 -6.35
CA PHE A 85 10.40 -6.50 -6.84
C PHE A 85 10.25 -5.45 -5.75
N ILE A 86 9.11 -5.43 -5.05
CA ILE A 86 8.87 -4.41 -4.02
C ILE A 86 9.53 -4.74 -2.69
N ASP A 87 9.37 -5.98 -2.19
CA ASP A 87 9.77 -6.32 -0.82
C ASP A 87 11.28 -6.57 -0.69
N HIS A 88 11.94 -7.01 -1.77
CA HIS A 88 13.36 -7.37 -1.75
C HIS A 88 14.25 -6.39 -2.54
N LEU A 89 13.84 -5.99 -3.74
CA LEU A 89 14.65 -5.13 -4.62
C LEU A 89 14.37 -3.62 -4.47
N GLY A 90 13.28 -3.25 -3.79
CA GLY A 90 12.82 -1.86 -3.68
C GLY A 90 12.50 -1.23 -5.04
N VAL A 91 11.89 -1.99 -5.95
CA VAL A 91 11.40 -1.50 -7.24
C VAL A 91 9.95 -1.06 -7.07
N ALA A 92 9.63 0.18 -7.45
CA ALA A 92 8.26 0.67 -7.44
C ALA A 92 7.36 -0.29 -8.22
N SER A 93 6.26 -0.74 -7.63
CA SER A 93 5.46 -1.83 -8.21
C SER A 93 3.97 -1.51 -8.20
N LEU A 94 3.25 -2.00 -9.22
CA LEU A 94 1.79 -1.98 -9.28
C LEU A 94 1.27 -3.38 -9.61
N ASN A 95 0.14 -3.74 -9.02
CA ASN A 95 -0.68 -4.87 -9.40
C ASN A 95 -2.04 -4.36 -9.85
N LEU A 96 -2.47 -4.70 -11.08
CA LEU A 96 -3.76 -4.29 -11.63
C LEU A 96 -4.60 -5.49 -12.06
N GLY A 97 -5.91 -5.37 -11.86
CA GLY A 97 -6.89 -6.34 -12.33
C GLY A 97 -8.30 -5.77 -12.23
N TYR A 98 -9.20 -6.21 -13.09
CA TYR A 98 -10.64 -5.99 -12.90
C TYR A 98 -11.25 -7.12 -12.08
N GLY A 99 -12.33 -6.84 -11.35
CA GLY A 99 -13.08 -7.88 -10.64
C GLY A 99 -14.17 -7.32 -9.73
N GLY A 100 -14.79 -8.22 -8.96
CA GLY A 100 -15.79 -7.89 -7.95
C GLY A 100 -17.24 -8.04 -8.42
N GLU A 101 -17.45 -8.42 -9.68
CA GLU A 101 -18.77 -8.75 -10.24
C GLU A 101 -18.78 -10.11 -10.98
N ASP A 102 -17.69 -10.87 -10.85
CA ASP A 102 -17.62 -12.29 -11.15
C ASP A 102 -17.90 -13.11 -9.88
N ASP A 103 -18.73 -14.16 -9.99
CA ASP A 103 -19.20 -14.94 -8.83
C ASP A 103 -18.07 -15.69 -8.08
N GLY A 104 -16.86 -15.73 -8.66
CA GLY A 104 -15.66 -16.28 -8.03
C GLY A 104 -15.79 -17.74 -7.57
N GLY A 105 -15.14 -18.08 -6.45
CA GLY A 105 -15.35 -19.35 -5.73
C GLY A 105 -14.62 -20.59 -6.28
N ILE A 106 -13.91 -20.45 -7.40
CA ILE A 106 -13.23 -21.55 -8.13
C ILE A 106 -11.69 -21.52 -8.06
N TYR A 107 -11.12 -20.53 -7.37
CA TYR A 107 -9.67 -20.32 -7.28
C TYR A 107 -8.91 -21.59 -6.84
N HIS A 108 -7.82 -21.90 -7.55
CA HIS A 108 -6.98 -23.09 -7.30
C HIS A 108 -7.75 -24.42 -7.28
N SER A 109 -8.85 -24.51 -8.03
CA SER A 109 -9.64 -25.74 -8.17
C SER A 109 -9.63 -26.26 -9.60
N ILE A 110 -10.06 -27.51 -9.77
CA ILE A 110 -10.25 -28.11 -11.11
C ILE A 110 -11.41 -27.45 -11.89
N TYR A 111 -12.20 -26.58 -11.26
CA TYR A 111 -13.29 -25.84 -11.88
C TYR A 111 -12.83 -24.50 -12.45
N ASP A 112 -11.57 -24.12 -12.23
CA ASP A 112 -10.94 -23.00 -12.91
C ASP A 112 -10.56 -23.40 -14.34
N ASP A 113 -11.58 -23.46 -15.19
CA ASP A 113 -11.46 -23.84 -16.59
C ASP A 113 -12.08 -22.79 -17.52
N PHE A 114 -11.83 -22.97 -18.82
CA PHE A 114 -12.34 -22.07 -19.84
C PHE A 114 -13.87 -22.08 -19.91
N TYR A 115 -14.52 -23.20 -19.56
CA TYR A 115 -15.98 -23.26 -19.53
C TYR A 115 -16.53 -22.34 -18.45
N TRP A 116 -15.97 -22.36 -17.24
CA TRP A 116 -16.38 -21.46 -16.17
C TRP A 116 -16.17 -20.00 -16.57
N PHE A 117 -15.00 -19.66 -17.10
CA PHE A 117 -14.70 -18.30 -17.56
C PHE A 117 -15.76 -17.79 -18.55
N MET A 118 -16.06 -18.59 -19.57
CA MET A 118 -17.01 -18.26 -20.64
C MET A 118 -18.46 -18.09 -20.19
N ASN A 119 -18.85 -18.73 -19.08
CA ASN A 119 -20.25 -18.77 -18.65
C ASN A 119 -20.53 -17.91 -17.41
N PHE A 120 -19.54 -17.67 -16.55
CA PHE A 120 -19.76 -17.06 -15.23
C PHE A 120 -18.84 -15.88 -14.89
N SER A 121 -17.69 -15.74 -15.57
CA SER A 121 -16.80 -14.59 -15.37
C SER A 121 -17.06 -13.51 -16.43
N ASP A 122 -16.09 -13.25 -17.31
CA ASP A 122 -16.21 -12.31 -18.43
C ASP A 122 -16.62 -13.04 -19.72
N SER A 123 -17.89 -13.44 -19.81
CA SER A 123 -18.46 -14.18 -20.95
C SER A 123 -18.36 -13.48 -22.31
N SER A 124 -18.02 -12.18 -22.31
CA SER A 124 -17.85 -11.35 -23.51
C SER A 124 -16.41 -10.92 -23.78
N PHE A 125 -15.45 -11.32 -22.92
CA PHE A 125 -14.02 -10.98 -22.98
C PHE A 125 -13.69 -9.48 -22.96
N VAL A 126 -14.63 -8.63 -22.56
CA VAL A 126 -14.47 -7.19 -22.67
C VAL A 126 -13.53 -6.63 -21.60
N TYR A 127 -13.46 -7.26 -20.42
CA TYR A 127 -12.57 -6.86 -19.34
C TYR A 127 -11.14 -7.36 -19.53
N GLY A 128 -10.94 -8.50 -20.20
CA GLY A 128 -9.61 -8.92 -20.64
C GLY A 128 -8.96 -7.87 -21.57
N ARG A 129 -9.76 -7.32 -22.50
CA ARG A 129 -9.34 -6.20 -23.34
C ARG A 129 -9.11 -4.92 -22.54
N ALA A 130 -10.00 -4.57 -21.61
CA ALA A 130 -9.88 -3.35 -20.80
C ALA A 130 -8.59 -3.36 -19.94
N LEU A 131 -8.29 -4.49 -19.28
CA LEU A 131 -7.04 -4.67 -18.54
C LEU A 131 -5.82 -4.57 -19.45
N SER A 132 -5.86 -5.23 -20.62
CA SER A 132 -4.77 -5.15 -21.60
C SER A 132 -4.51 -3.71 -22.05
N GLN A 133 -5.57 -2.93 -22.24
CA GLN A 133 -5.47 -1.51 -22.57
C GLN A 133 -4.89 -0.70 -21.40
N ALA A 134 -5.36 -0.91 -20.17
CA ALA A 134 -4.84 -0.24 -18.98
C ALA A 134 -3.34 -0.51 -18.79
N MET A 135 -2.91 -1.77 -18.87
CA MET A 135 -1.51 -2.16 -18.79
C MET A 135 -0.67 -1.59 -19.94
N GLY A 136 -1.18 -1.65 -21.17
CA GLY A 136 -0.51 -1.08 -22.33
C GLY A 136 -0.27 0.43 -22.20
N ILE A 137 -1.28 1.18 -21.75
CA ILE A 137 -1.16 2.62 -21.48
C ILE A 137 -0.14 2.86 -20.37
N ALA A 138 -0.18 2.10 -19.27
CA ALA A 138 0.75 2.26 -18.16
C ALA A 138 2.21 2.04 -18.61
N VAL A 139 2.49 0.94 -19.32
CA VAL A 139 3.83 0.64 -19.87
C VAL A 139 4.28 1.76 -20.82
N LEU A 140 3.43 2.16 -21.77
CA LEU A 140 3.79 3.17 -22.76
C LEU A 140 4.07 4.53 -22.12
N ARG A 141 3.29 4.93 -21.11
CA ARG A 141 3.51 6.19 -20.39
C ARG A 141 4.82 6.17 -19.61
N LEU A 142 5.11 5.10 -18.88
CA LEU A 142 6.39 4.98 -18.14
C LEU A 142 7.59 4.93 -19.08
N ALA A 143 7.50 4.18 -20.19
CA ALA A 143 8.59 4.00 -21.13
C ALA A 143 8.91 5.25 -21.95
N ASN A 144 7.91 6.11 -22.20
CA ASN A 144 8.07 7.33 -23.00
C ASN A 144 8.06 8.62 -22.17
N ALA A 145 8.06 8.52 -20.83
CA ALA A 145 8.08 9.70 -19.98
C ALA A 145 9.45 10.40 -20.04
N ASP A 146 9.46 11.70 -20.38
CA ASP A 146 10.66 12.52 -20.26
C ASP A 146 11.15 12.56 -18.81
N ILE A 147 10.23 12.77 -17.87
CA ILE A 147 10.44 12.66 -16.42
C ILE A 147 9.42 11.66 -15.88
N LEU A 148 9.89 10.68 -15.10
CA LEU A 148 9.02 9.64 -14.55
C LEU A 148 7.87 10.24 -13.71
N PRO A 149 6.62 9.78 -13.90
CA PRO A 149 5.43 10.40 -13.31
C PRO A 149 5.20 9.95 -11.85
N PHE A 150 6.25 9.95 -11.02
CA PHE A 150 6.13 9.62 -9.61
C PHE A 150 5.62 10.85 -8.84
N ALA A 151 4.68 10.64 -7.93
CA ALA A 151 4.09 11.67 -7.09
C ALA A 151 4.14 11.27 -5.61
N PHE A 152 4.69 12.14 -4.76
CA PHE A 152 4.97 11.80 -3.36
C PHE A 152 3.95 12.34 -2.36
N THR A 153 2.99 13.17 -2.80
CA THR A 153 1.92 13.71 -1.95
C THR A 153 0.99 12.60 -1.49
N ASN A 154 0.54 11.74 -2.42
CA ASN A 154 -0.26 10.55 -2.08
C ASN A 154 0.50 9.57 -1.17
N LEU A 155 1.80 9.38 -1.37
CA LEU A 155 2.65 8.59 -0.47
C LEU A 155 2.66 9.18 0.95
N ALA A 156 2.89 10.49 1.10
CA ALA A 156 2.90 11.15 2.40
C ALA A 156 1.54 11.03 3.11
N GLU A 157 0.44 11.32 2.41
CA GLU A 157 -0.91 11.17 2.94
C GLU A 157 -1.18 9.73 3.41
N THR A 158 -0.78 8.74 2.63
CA THR A 158 -1.00 7.33 2.97
C THR A 158 -0.12 6.86 4.14
N ILE A 159 1.12 7.35 4.27
CA ILE A 159 1.92 7.07 5.47
C ILE A 159 1.27 7.68 6.72
N GLN A 160 0.65 8.86 6.59
CA GLN A 160 -0.08 9.48 7.70
C GLN A 160 -1.23 8.59 8.20
N THR A 161 -1.99 7.97 7.29
CA THR A 161 -3.06 7.03 7.68
C THR A 161 -2.47 5.81 8.39
N TYR A 162 -1.35 5.26 7.91
CA TYR A 162 -0.69 4.14 8.58
C TYR A 162 -0.22 4.47 9.99
N VAL A 163 0.33 5.66 10.21
CA VAL A 163 0.74 6.09 11.57
C VAL A 163 -0.47 6.20 12.49
N LYS A 164 -1.58 6.77 12.02
CA LYS A 164 -2.84 6.85 12.77
C LYS A 164 -3.39 5.46 13.12
N ASP A 165 -3.29 4.52 12.17
CA ASP A 165 -3.70 3.13 12.38
C ASP A 165 -2.85 2.44 13.44
N LEU A 166 -1.53 2.69 13.47
CA LEU A 166 -0.64 2.14 14.49
C LEU A 166 -0.95 2.67 15.89
N GLN A 167 -1.23 3.98 16.02
CA GLN A 167 -1.65 4.59 17.28
C GLN A 167 -2.96 3.97 17.78
N THR A 168 -3.96 3.90 16.89
CA THR A 168 -5.27 3.29 17.18
C THR A 168 -5.12 1.80 17.55
N LEU A 169 -4.27 1.07 16.84
CA LEU A 169 -3.97 -0.33 17.12
C LEU A 169 -3.40 -0.49 18.53
N ARG A 170 -2.42 0.32 18.91
CA ARG A 170 -1.84 0.29 20.25
C ARG A 170 -2.90 0.54 21.32
N ASP A 171 -3.75 1.55 21.14
CA ASP A 171 -4.79 1.89 22.12
C ASP A 171 -5.79 0.75 22.29
N ARG A 172 -6.26 0.18 21.17
CA ARG A 172 -7.12 -1.01 21.18
C ARG A 172 -6.45 -2.19 21.88
N ARG A 173 -5.16 -2.43 21.67
CA ARG A 173 -4.42 -3.50 22.36
C ARG A 173 -4.30 -3.22 23.86
N ALA A 174 -4.11 -1.97 24.26
CA ALA A 174 -4.08 -1.58 25.67
C ALA A 174 -5.40 -1.94 26.37
N GLU A 175 -6.53 -1.53 25.78
CA GLU A 175 -7.88 -1.83 26.28
C GLU A 175 -8.13 -3.34 26.37
N GLN A 176 -7.81 -4.08 25.31
CA GLN A 176 -7.95 -5.55 25.28
C GLN A 176 -7.11 -6.24 26.37
N ILE A 177 -5.90 -5.75 26.64
CA ILE A 177 -5.04 -6.33 27.67
C ILE A 177 -5.61 -6.07 29.06
N VAL A 178 -6.07 -4.85 29.33
CA VAL A 178 -6.68 -4.48 30.61
C VAL A 178 -7.91 -5.34 30.87
N GLU A 179 -8.82 -5.43 29.90
CA GLU A 179 -10.03 -6.23 30.03
C GLU A 179 -9.71 -7.72 30.22
N ARG A 180 -8.82 -8.28 29.40
CA ARG A 180 -8.46 -9.70 29.53
C ARG A 180 -7.80 -10.01 30.87
N ASN A 181 -6.94 -9.13 31.37
CA ASN A 181 -6.32 -9.32 32.69
C ASN A 181 -7.38 -9.26 33.81
N ARG A 182 -8.35 -8.34 33.71
CA ARG A 182 -9.50 -8.30 34.62
C ARG A 182 -10.32 -9.58 34.57
N GLN A 183 -10.60 -10.13 33.38
CA GLN A 183 -11.32 -11.40 33.25
C GLN A 183 -10.59 -12.59 33.90
N ILE A 184 -9.25 -12.57 33.91
CA ILE A 184 -8.43 -13.55 34.64
C ILE A 184 -8.59 -13.35 36.14
N ASP A 185 -8.48 -12.12 36.63
CA ASP A 185 -8.60 -11.77 38.05
C ASP A 185 -9.99 -12.08 38.61
N ASP A 186 -11.04 -11.82 37.83
CA ASP A 186 -12.45 -12.14 38.14
C ASP A 186 -12.74 -13.65 38.06
N GLY A 187 -11.77 -14.47 37.62
CA GLY A 187 -11.88 -15.94 37.57
C GLY A 187 -12.85 -16.47 36.52
N LEU A 188 -13.22 -15.65 35.52
CA LEU A 188 -14.29 -15.96 34.57
C LEU A 188 -13.99 -17.22 33.75
N TYR A 189 -12.74 -17.44 33.35
CA TYR A 189 -12.32 -18.65 32.62
C TYR A 189 -12.64 -19.95 33.36
N ARG A 190 -12.48 -19.96 34.70
CA ARG A 190 -12.83 -21.12 35.52
C ARG A 190 -14.34 -21.28 35.63
N LEU A 191 -15.08 -20.18 35.73
CA LEU A 191 -16.54 -20.18 35.86
C LEU A 191 -17.24 -20.64 34.58
N THR A 192 -16.66 -20.39 33.41
CA THR A 192 -17.24 -20.73 32.10
C THR A 192 -16.62 -21.96 31.44
N SER A 193 -15.59 -22.58 32.04
CA SER A 193 -14.97 -23.80 31.53
C SER A 193 -15.95 -24.97 31.56
N ASP A 194 -16.10 -25.68 30.44
CA ASP A 194 -16.83 -26.94 30.37
C ASP A 194 -16.07 -28.01 31.18
N PRO A 195 -16.68 -28.69 32.17
CA PRO A 195 -16.02 -29.78 32.88
C PRO A 195 -15.66 -30.99 32.00
N ARG A 196 -16.29 -31.16 30.84
CA ARG A 196 -16.00 -32.23 29.87
C ARG A 196 -14.87 -31.89 28.90
N ASP A 197 -14.56 -30.60 28.75
CA ASP A 197 -13.46 -30.09 27.95
C ASP A 197 -12.83 -28.86 28.63
N PRO A 198 -12.03 -29.09 29.70
CA PRO A 198 -11.60 -28.00 30.56
C PRO A 198 -10.57 -27.11 29.89
N VAL A 199 -10.80 -25.79 29.96
CA VAL A 199 -9.87 -24.77 29.46
C VAL A 199 -9.10 -24.14 30.61
N THR A 200 -7.80 -23.92 30.40
CA THR A 200 -6.96 -23.22 31.38
C THR A 200 -6.98 -21.72 31.09
N ALA A 201 -7.08 -20.89 32.14
CA ALA A 201 -6.99 -19.45 31.99
C ALA A 201 -5.64 -19.06 31.35
N PRO A 202 -5.62 -18.11 30.40
CA PRO A 202 -4.38 -17.62 29.84
C PRO A 202 -3.56 -16.85 30.88
N GLN A 203 -2.26 -16.66 30.61
CA GLN A 203 -1.42 -15.81 31.46
C GLN A 203 -1.76 -14.32 31.27
N HIS A 204 -1.61 -13.56 32.37
CA HIS A 204 -1.61 -12.09 32.34
C HIS A 204 -0.62 -11.58 31.31
N ARG A 205 -0.99 -10.50 30.62
CA ARG A 205 -0.09 -9.78 29.73
C ARG A 205 0.36 -8.50 30.39
N GLN A 206 1.60 -8.10 30.10
CA GLN A 206 2.08 -6.76 30.43
C GLN A 206 1.17 -5.72 29.78
N THR A 207 0.83 -4.67 30.53
CA THR A 207 0.08 -3.52 30.01
C THR A 207 0.84 -2.86 28.87
N ALA A 208 0.12 -2.44 27.83
CA ALA A 208 0.72 -1.76 26.69
C ALA A 208 1.26 -0.38 27.13
N PRO A 209 2.57 -0.11 27.02
CA PRO A 209 3.13 1.18 27.39
C PRO A 209 2.70 2.27 26.40
N GLN A 210 2.85 3.53 26.79
CA GLN A 210 2.79 4.64 25.82
C GLN A 210 4.02 4.54 24.91
N LEU A 211 3.83 4.80 23.62
CA LEU A 211 4.87 4.67 22.61
C LEU A 211 5.23 6.04 22.04
N ASN A 212 6.50 6.25 21.73
CA ASN A 212 6.96 7.52 21.18
C ASN A 212 6.95 7.51 19.65
N PHE A 213 5.86 8.00 19.06
CA PHE A 213 5.75 8.16 17.60
C PHE A 213 6.39 9.44 17.04
N ALA A 214 6.95 10.32 17.89
CA ALA A 214 7.48 11.60 17.44
C ALA A 214 8.55 11.50 16.33
N PRO A 215 9.51 10.54 16.35
CA PRO A 215 10.48 10.41 15.26
C PRO A 215 9.82 10.18 13.89
N LEU A 216 8.81 9.31 13.85
CA LEU A 216 8.10 8.98 12.62
C LEU A 216 7.20 10.12 12.15
N LEU A 217 6.54 10.82 13.08
CA LEU A 217 5.74 12.01 12.78
C LEU A 217 6.60 13.16 12.23
N ASN A 218 7.81 13.37 12.78
CA ASN A 218 8.74 14.37 12.26
C ASN A 218 9.24 14.03 10.85
N ALA A 219 9.60 12.76 10.60
CA ALA A 219 10.01 12.33 9.27
C ALA A 219 8.88 12.44 8.23
N LEU A 220 7.64 12.17 8.65
CA LEU A 220 6.45 12.36 7.83
C LEU A 220 6.21 13.84 7.51
N ASP A 221 6.44 14.74 8.46
CA ASP A 221 6.36 16.19 8.22
C ASP A 221 7.41 16.63 7.20
N SER A 222 8.66 16.16 7.33
CA SER A 222 9.72 16.36 6.33
C SER A 222 9.31 15.88 4.94
N LEU A 223 8.71 14.68 4.84
CA LEU A 223 8.25 14.10 3.58
C LEU A 223 7.10 14.92 2.99
N THR A 224 6.13 15.33 3.80
CA THR A 224 4.96 16.12 3.36
C THR A 224 5.41 17.45 2.74
N HIS A 225 6.31 18.17 3.42
CA HIS A 225 6.87 19.42 2.89
C HIS A 225 7.68 19.20 1.62
N SER A 226 8.49 18.14 1.57
CA SER A 226 9.33 17.83 0.41
C SER A 226 8.49 17.41 -0.80
N ALA A 227 7.45 16.61 -0.58
CA ALA A 227 6.48 16.18 -1.60
C ALA A 227 5.74 17.36 -2.22
N ALA A 228 5.25 18.30 -1.41
CA ALA A 228 4.58 19.51 -1.90
C ALA A 228 5.52 20.40 -2.73
N ARG A 229 6.78 20.56 -2.29
CA ARG A 229 7.79 21.29 -3.08
C ARG A 229 8.09 20.59 -4.40
N TYR A 230 8.24 19.27 -4.37
CA TYR A 230 8.48 18.47 -5.56
C TYR A 230 7.31 18.55 -6.56
N GLU A 231 6.06 18.39 -6.12
CA GLU A 231 4.89 18.46 -7.00
C GLU A 231 4.80 19.83 -7.70
N LYS A 232 5.02 20.92 -6.97
CA LYS A 232 5.08 22.27 -7.55
C LYS A 232 6.19 22.40 -8.60
N ALA A 233 7.38 21.88 -8.31
CA ALA A 233 8.52 21.92 -9.21
C ALA A 233 8.30 21.05 -10.47
N TYR A 234 7.74 19.85 -10.28
CA TYR A 234 7.39 18.93 -11.36
C TYR A 234 6.36 19.54 -12.31
N ASN A 235 5.24 20.06 -11.77
CA ASN A 235 4.20 20.69 -12.58
C ASN A 235 4.72 21.90 -13.37
N LYS A 236 5.61 22.69 -12.76
CA LYS A 236 6.28 23.79 -13.46
C LYS A 236 7.20 23.29 -14.57
N ALA A 237 8.02 22.28 -14.32
CA ALA A 237 8.94 21.72 -15.31
C ALA A 237 8.17 21.15 -16.53
N MET A 238 7.08 20.43 -16.27
CA MET A 238 6.19 19.89 -17.30
C MET A 238 5.50 21.00 -18.10
N SER A 239 5.01 22.06 -17.45
CA SER A 239 4.37 23.20 -18.13
C SER A 239 5.34 24.03 -18.95
N ASP A 240 6.59 24.18 -18.51
CA ASP A 240 7.62 24.96 -19.21
C ASP A 240 8.23 24.19 -20.40
N GLY A 241 7.91 22.90 -20.56
CA GLY A 241 8.54 22.01 -21.54
C GLY A 241 10.04 21.84 -21.32
N ARG A 242 10.53 22.09 -20.10
CA ARG A 242 11.95 22.02 -19.73
C ARG A 242 12.20 20.82 -18.84
N ALA A 243 12.86 19.81 -19.38
CA ALA A 243 13.47 18.75 -18.58
C ALA A 243 15.00 18.77 -18.78
N ALA A 244 15.63 19.93 -18.52
CA ALA A 244 17.09 19.97 -18.43
C ALA A 244 17.52 18.93 -17.37
N ASN A 245 18.48 18.06 -17.71
CA ASN A 245 18.92 16.95 -16.86
C ASN A 245 17.87 15.87 -16.54
N ALA A 246 16.87 15.66 -17.41
CA ALA A 246 15.86 14.59 -17.30
C ALA A 246 16.44 13.23 -16.89
N ARG A 247 17.55 12.84 -17.53
CA ARG A 247 18.26 11.59 -17.21
C ARG A 247 18.70 11.51 -15.75
N ALA A 248 19.33 12.54 -15.22
CA ALA A 248 19.81 12.56 -13.84
C ALA A 248 18.64 12.59 -12.84
N ILE A 249 17.56 13.29 -13.18
CA ILE A 249 16.33 13.31 -12.39
C ILE A 249 15.71 11.91 -12.34
N ASN A 250 15.58 11.24 -13.49
CA ASN A 250 15.04 9.87 -13.57
C ASN A 250 15.93 8.84 -12.86
N GLU A 251 17.26 8.94 -13.00
CA GLU A 251 18.20 8.09 -12.25
C GLU A 251 18.01 8.20 -10.73
N ARG A 252 17.66 9.40 -10.23
CA ARG A 252 17.33 9.65 -8.82
C ARG A 252 15.91 9.23 -8.44
N LEU A 253 14.91 9.44 -9.30
CA LEU A 253 13.53 8.98 -9.10
C LEU A 253 13.44 7.46 -8.92
N VAL A 254 14.22 6.71 -9.69
CA VAL A 254 14.33 5.25 -9.57
C VAL A 254 14.87 4.83 -8.19
N GLN A 255 15.56 5.70 -7.46
CA GLN A 255 16.02 5.38 -6.09
C GLN A 255 14.98 5.65 -5.01
N ALA A 256 13.85 6.29 -5.31
CA ALA A 256 12.85 6.69 -4.34
C ALA A 256 12.30 5.49 -3.54
N GLU A 257 11.72 4.50 -4.24
CA GLU A 257 11.22 3.29 -3.57
C GLU A 257 12.33 2.54 -2.80
N ARG A 258 13.58 2.58 -3.30
CA ARG A 258 14.74 1.95 -2.63
C ARG A 258 15.12 2.65 -1.34
N ALA A 259 14.90 3.96 -1.22
CA ALA A 259 15.18 4.71 -0.01
C ALA A 259 14.35 4.19 1.19
N LEU A 260 13.19 3.59 0.90
CA LEU A 260 12.29 2.97 1.87
C LEU A 260 12.72 1.56 2.30
N THR A 261 13.84 1.03 1.80
CA THR A 261 14.35 -0.30 2.17
C THR A 261 15.41 -0.23 3.28
N SER A 262 15.66 -1.36 3.96
CA SER A 262 16.72 -1.54 4.97
C SER A 262 17.56 -2.77 4.68
N THR A 263 18.89 -2.65 4.73
CA THR A 263 19.83 -3.76 4.48
C THR A 263 19.73 -4.90 5.50
N GLU A 264 19.18 -4.66 6.68
CA GLU A 264 18.98 -5.68 7.71
C GLU A 264 17.68 -6.49 7.52
N GLY A 265 16.72 -5.93 6.80
CA GLY A 265 15.37 -6.49 6.67
C GLY A 265 14.53 -6.45 7.94
N LEU A 266 13.41 -7.18 7.93
CA LEU A 266 12.52 -7.32 9.08
C LEU A 266 13.03 -8.36 10.07
N LYS A 267 12.72 -8.15 11.36
CA LYS A 267 13.04 -9.11 12.43
C LYS A 267 12.47 -10.49 12.09
N ASN A 268 13.31 -11.52 12.20
CA ASN A 268 13.02 -12.91 11.84
C ASN A 268 12.67 -13.17 10.36
N ARG A 269 12.69 -12.14 9.51
CA ARG A 269 12.37 -12.23 8.07
C ARG A 269 13.26 -11.30 7.24
N PRO A 270 14.60 -11.48 7.29
CA PRO A 270 15.56 -10.52 6.73
C PRO A 270 15.48 -10.38 5.20
N TRP A 271 14.81 -11.31 4.51
CA TRP A 271 14.56 -11.21 3.07
C TRP A 271 13.61 -10.04 2.72
N TYR A 272 12.65 -9.72 3.60
CA TYR A 272 11.77 -8.57 3.41
C TYR A 272 12.47 -7.32 3.94
N VAL A 273 12.83 -6.42 3.03
CA VAL A 273 13.62 -5.22 3.33
C VAL A 273 12.82 -3.93 3.26
N HIS A 274 11.61 -3.95 2.71
CA HIS A 274 10.79 -2.75 2.59
C HIS A 274 10.21 -2.32 3.96
N MET A 275 10.35 -1.05 4.33
CA MET A 275 9.99 -0.54 5.67
C MET A 275 8.54 -0.04 5.76
N LEU A 276 7.84 0.12 4.64
CA LEU A 276 6.42 0.50 4.63
C LEU A 276 5.46 -0.65 4.33
N TYR A 277 5.94 -1.69 3.65
CA TYR A 277 5.11 -2.78 3.13
C TYR A 277 5.85 -4.10 3.38
N ALA A 278 5.10 -5.12 3.77
CA ALA A 278 5.53 -6.51 3.69
C ALA A 278 4.30 -7.39 3.88
N PRO A 279 4.28 -8.64 3.39
CA PRO A 279 3.30 -9.62 3.85
C PRO A 279 3.41 -9.77 5.37
N GLY A 280 2.28 -9.99 6.04
CA GLY A 280 2.29 -10.17 7.49
C GLY A 280 2.71 -11.56 7.91
N PHE A 281 3.41 -11.63 9.05
CA PHE A 281 3.93 -12.88 9.60
C PHE A 281 2.86 -13.99 9.74
N TYR A 282 1.62 -13.61 10.07
CA TYR A 282 0.49 -14.55 10.27
C TYR A 282 -0.72 -14.29 9.36
N THR A 283 -0.61 -13.38 8.39
CA THR A 283 -1.75 -13.01 7.50
C THR A 283 -1.62 -13.55 6.08
N GLY A 284 -0.60 -14.38 5.81
CA GLY A 284 -0.33 -14.90 4.47
C GLY A 284 -0.08 -13.76 3.49
N TYR A 285 -0.91 -13.68 2.45
CA TYR A 285 -0.82 -12.65 1.41
C TYR A 285 -1.17 -11.24 1.90
N GLY A 286 -1.92 -11.11 3.01
CA GLY A 286 -2.33 -9.80 3.53
C GLY A 286 -1.15 -8.94 3.97
N VAL A 287 -1.09 -7.71 3.48
CA VAL A 287 -0.06 -6.72 3.78
C VAL A 287 -0.10 -6.26 5.25
N LYS A 288 1.07 -5.98 5.81
CA LYS A 288 1.26 -5.20 7.03
C LYS A 288 1.95 -3.90 6.65
N THR A 289 1.30 -2.79 6.95
CA THR A 289 1.83 -1.45 6.72
C THR A 289 2.71 -1.03 7.89
N ILE A 290 3.89 -0.48 7.58
CA ILE A 290 4.97 -0.22 8.55
C ILE A 290 5.22 -1.49 9.40
N PRO A 291 5.58 -2.61 8.74
CA PRO A 291 5.42 -3.96 9.28
C PRO A 291 6.18 -4.18 10.60
N GLY A 292 7.39 -3.66 10.74
CA GLY A 292 8.17 -3.81 11.97
C GLY A 292 7.44 -3.25 13.21
N VAL A 293 6.85 -2.06 13.09
CA VAL A 293 6.10 -1.42 14.19
C VAL A 293 4.78 -2.15 14.43
N ARG A 294 4.04 -2.43 13.35
CA ARG A 294 2.74 -3.09 13.43
C ARG A 294 2.84 -4.46 14.09
N GLU A 295 3.78 -5.28 13.65
CA GLU A 295 3.95 -6.64 14.15
C GLU A 295 4.46 -6.65 15.60
N ALA A 296 5.33 -5.72 15.99
CA ALA A 296 5.76 -5.59 17.38
C ALA A 296 4.58 -5.27 18.32
N ILE A 297 3.67 -4.37 17.91
CA ILE A 297 2.44 -4.05 18.66
C ILE A 297 1.47 -5.25 18.67
N GLU A 298 1.24 -5.88 17.52
CA GLU A 298 0.35 -7.05 17.41
C GLU A 298 0.85 -8.21 18.28
N GLN A 299 2.16 -8.43 18.37
CA GLN A 299 2.74 -9.52 19.16
C GLN A 299 3.00 -9.16 20.63
N GLY A 300 2.75 -7.92 21.03
CA GLY A 300 3.05 -7.44 22.39
C GLY A 300 4.55 -7.39 22.70
N GLN A 301 5.39 -7.27 21.67
CA GLN A 301 6.84 -7.12 21.79
C GLN A 301 7.19 -5.64 22.04
N TRP A 302 6.66 -5.09 23.13
CA TRP A 302 6.70 -3.65 23.41
C TRP A 302 8.13 -3.07 23.43
N GLN A 303 9.11 -3.86 23.89
CA GLN A 303 10.52 -3.48 23.92
C GLN A 303 11.14 -3.26 22.53
N ASP A 304 10.55 -3.83 21.48
CA ASP A 304 11.05 -3.69 20.11
C ASP A 304 10.42 -2.50 19.38
N VAL A 305 9.29 -1.97 19.88
CA VAL A 305 8.48 -1.00 19.14
C VAL A 305 9.24 0.30 18.86
N ASP A 306 9.90 0.88 19.87
CA ASP A 306 10.64 2.14 19.68
C ASP A 306 11.79 2.00 18.67
N ARG A 307 12.45 0.83 18.64
CA ARG A 307 13.48 0.51 17.64
C ARG A 307 12.87 0.48 16.24
N GLU A 308 11.75 -0.21 16.06
CA GLU A 308 11.11 -0.30 14.74
C GLU A 308 10.50 1.04 14.29
N ILE A 309 10.02 1.88 15.22
CA ILE A 309 9.58 3.25 14.92
C ILE A 309 10.77 4.07 14.40
N ALA A 310 11.93 3.99 15.05
CA ALA A 310 13.13 4.69 14.61
C ALA A 310 13.61 4.21 13.23
N ARG A 311 13.54 2.90 12.94
CA ARG A 311 13.90 2.33 11.63
C ARG A 311 12.96 2.80 10.53
N ALA A 312 11.65 2.78 10.77
CA ALA A 312 10.66 3.30 9.83
C ALA A 312 10.84 4.82 9.60
N ALA A 313 11.03 5.59 10.67
CA ALA A 313 11.29 7.02 10.59
C ALA A 313 12.53 7.34 9.77
N ALA A 314 13.62 6.60 9.96
CA ALA A 314 14.85 6.76 9.18
C ALA A 314 14.64 6.47 7.69
N ALA A 315 13.76 5.51 7.34
CA ALA A 315 13.41 5.23 5.95
C ALA A 315 12.59 6.37 5.32
N VAL A 316 11.59 6.87 6.03
CA VAL A 316 10.78 8.02 5.59
C VAL A 316 11.62 9.29 5.45
N GLU A 317 12.57 9.53 6.36
CA GLU A 317 13.46 10.69 6.29
C GLU A 317 14.45 10.60 5.12
N ARG A 318 14.95 9.40 4.78
CA ARG A 318 15.75 9.19 3.57
C ARG A 318 14.95 9.53 2.32
N GLU A 319 13.68 9.11 2.27
CA GLU A 319 12.79 9.43 1.15
C GLU A 319 12.51 10.93 1.08
N ALA A 320 12.21 11.58 2.21
CA ALA A 320 12.03 13.03 2.28
C ALA A 320 13.25 13.79 1.74
N THR A 321 14.46 13.39 2.14
CA THR A 321 15.72 13.96 1.67
C THR A 321 15.90 13.74 0.16
N LEU A 322 15.58 12.56 -0.35
CA LEU A 322 15.66 12.22 -1.76
C LEU A 322 14.72 13.11 -2.59
N VAL A 323 13.45 13.20 -2.18
CA VAL A 323 12.39 13.99 -2.80
C VAL A 323 12.71 15.49 -2.77
N SER A 324 13.23 15.99 -1.65
CA SER A 324 13.67 17.39 -1.56
C SER A 324 14.81 17.68 -2.54
N GLY A 325 15.73 16.73 -2.74
CA GLY A 325 16.79 16.86 -3.75
C GLY A 325 16.25 16.87 -5.18
N LEU A 326 15.24 16.04 -5.49
CA LEU A 326 14.55 16.06 -6.78
C LEU A 326 13.88 17.41 -7.06
N ALA A 327 13.22 18.00 -6.06
CA ALA A 327 12.61 19.31 -6.19
C ALA A 327 13.64 20.39 -6.58
N ALA A 328 14.81 20.39 -5.92
CA ALA A 328 15.90 21.32 -6.24
C ALA A 328 16.47 21.11 -7.66
N MET A 329 16.60 19.86 -8.10
CA MET A 329 17.06 19.54 -9.46
C MET A 329 16.09 20.06 -10.53
N LEU A 330 14.77 19.96 -10.28
CA LEU A 330 13.73 20.44 -11.19
C LEU A 330 13.68 21.98 -11.29
N THR A 331 14.02 22.69 -10.21
CA THR A 331 14.04 24.15 -10.21
C THR A 331 15.35 24.76 -10.69
N GLY A 332 16.37 23.94 -11.00
CA GLY A 332 17.65 24.39 -11.53
C GLY A 332 18.72 24.77 -10.49
N GLY A 333 18.51 24.43 -9.21
CA GLY A 333 19.39 24.82 -8.10
C GLY A 333 19.23 26.27 -7.67
#